data_AF-H9GMH1-F1
#
_entry.id   AF-H9GMH1-F1
#
_cell.length_a   1.000
_cell.length_b   1.000
_cell.length_c   1.000
_cell.angle_alpha   90.00
_cell.angle_beta   90.00
_cell.angle_gamma   90.00
#
_symmetry.space_group_name_H-M   'P 1'
#
loop_
_entity.id
_entity.type
_entity.pdbx_description
1 polymer ?
#
loop_
_entity_poly.entity_id
_entity_poly.type
_entity_poly.pdbx_seq_one_letter_code
_entity_poly.pdbx_strand_id
1 'polypeptide(L)'
;MSDIRHSLLRRDALSAAKEVLYHLDIYFSSQLQSVPLPIVDKGPIELLEEFVFQVPKELNSLQELQLLEIMCNYFQEQSKDSVRQIIFSSLFSPQGNKADDSRMALLGKLVSMAIAICRVPVLECAASWLQRTPAVFCVRLAQALVEDYCSPMPGSIQTLRQIFSASPRFCCQFITAVTMLFDMSSEPGIE
;
A
#
# COMPACT_ATOMS: atom_id res chain seq x y z
N MET A 1 7.12 23.12 -5.01
CA MET A 1 6.69 21.83 -5.60
C MET A 1 6.75 21.83 -7.13
N SER A 2 6.53 22.97 -7.79
CA SER A 2 6.66 23.15 -9.24
C SER A 2 8.03 22.74 -9.82
N ASP A 3 9.14 23.06 -9.15
CA ASP A 3 10.48 22.67 -9.62
C ASP A 3 10.72 21.15 -9.55
N ILE A 4 10.21 20.49 -8.51
CA ILE A 4 10.25 19.02 -8.35
C ILE A 4 9.45 18.38 -9.49
N ARG A 5 8.23 18.87 -9.74
CA ARG A 5 7.38 18.38 -10.84
C ARG A 5 8.09 18.48 -12.19
N HIS A 6 8.74 19.60 -12.49
CA HIS A 6 9.50 19.77 -13.74
C HIS A 6 10.70 18.83 -13.86
N SER A 7 11.37 18.50 -12.75
CA SER A 7 12.46 17.52 -12.73
C SER A 7 11.96 16.10 -13.00
N LEU A 8 10.83 15.72 -12.40
CA LEU A 8 10.22 14.40 -12.53
C LEU A 8 9.69 14.12 -13.93
N LEU A 9 9.14 15.12 -14.62
CA LEU A 9 8.65 14.99 -16.00
C LEU A 9 9.73 14.59 -17.03
N ARG A 10 11.02 14.77 -16.70
CA ARG A 10 12.14 14.41 -17.59
C ARG A 10 12.69 13.00 -17.35
N ARG A 11 12.16 12.27 -16.36
CA ARG A 11 12.66 10.96 -15.94
C ARG A 11 11.77 9.83 -16.45
N ASP A 12 12.31 8.62 -16.51
CA ASP A 12 11.49 7.42 -16.67
C ASP A 12 10.60 7.22 -15.43
N ALA A 13 9.50 6.48 -15.61
CA ALA A 13 8.48 6.30 -14.59
C ALA A 13 9.01 5.72 -13.26
N LEU A 14 9.96 4.79 -13.30
CA LEU A 14 10.48 4.14 -12.08
C LEU A 14 11.43 5.07 -11.33
N SER A 15 12.30 5.78 -12.05
CA SER A 15 13.15 6.81 -11.46
C SER A 15 12.35 7.97 -10.89
N ALA A 16 11.24 8.34 -11.54
CA ALA A 16 10.32 9.35 -11.02
C ALA A 16 9.62 8.88 -9.74
N ALA A 17 9.11 7.64 -9.70
CA ALA A 17 8.47 7.08 -8.51
C ALA A 17 9.43 7.01 -7.31
N LYS A 18 10.67 6.56 -7.54
CA LYS A 18 11.70 6.51 -6.49
C LYS A 18 12.02 7.90 -5.93
N GLU A 19 12.17 8.90 -6.80
CA GLU A 19 12.46 10.27 -6.40
C GLU A 19 11.27 10.92 -5.66
N VAL A 20 10.04 10.62 -6.06
CA VAL A 20 8.84 11.06 -5.34
C VAL A 20 8.81 10.49 -3.92
N LEU A 21 9.06 9.19 -3.75
CA LEU A 21 9.14 8.58 -2.41
C LEU A 21 10.23 9.24 -1.56
N TYR A 22 11.39 9.52 -2.14
CA TYR A 22 12.48 10.22 -1.44
C TYR A 22 12.10 11.65 -1.02
N HIS A 23 11.45 12.42 -1.89
CA HIS A 23 10.99 13.77 -1.54
C HIS A 23 9.90 13.75 -0.46
N LEU A 24 8.98 12.79 -0.51
CA LEU A 24 7.98 12.60 0.54
C LEU A 24 8.63 12.25 1.87
N ASP A 25 9.67 11.42 1.84
CA ASP A 25 10.44 11.06 3.02
C ASP A 25 11.02 12.28 3.74
N ILE A 26 11.70 13.15 2.98
CA ILE A 26 12.26 14.40 3.48
C ILE A 26 11.15 15.30 4.02
N TYR A 27 10.08 15.46 3.25
CA TYR A 27 8.95 16.30 3.63
C TYR A 27 8.32 15.84 4.94
N PHE A 28 7.90 14.58 5.05
CA PHE A 28 7.24 14.09 6.26
C PHE A 28 8.21 13.93 7.44
N SER A 29 9.47 13.58 7.20
CA SER A 29 10.50 13.58 8.25
C SER A 29 10.68 14.96 8.86
N SER A 30 10.65 16.03 8.06
CA SER A 30 10.79 17.41 8.54
C SER A 30 9.52 17.92 9.22
N GLN A 31 8.33 17.61 8.67
CA GLN A 31 7.04 17.97 9.25
C GLN A 31 6.84 17.37 10.65
N LEU A 32 7.23 16.11 10.85
CA LEU A 32 7.15 15.46 12.16
C LEU A 32 8.13 16.01 13.20
N GLN A 33 9.15 16.76 12.77
CA GLN A 33 10.08 17.45 13.67
C GLN A 33 9.62 18.89 13.99
N SER A 34 8.77 19.50 13.16
CA SER A 34 8.24 20.84 13.37
C SER A 34 6.98 20.84 14.26
N VAL A 35 6.97 21.69 15.29
CA VAL A 35 5.97 21.65 16.38
C VAL A 35 4.65 22.42 16.12
N PRO A 36 4.43 23.26 15.09
CA PRO A 36 3.06 23.66 14.75
C PRO A 36 2.41 22.64 13.79
N LEU A 37 1.12 22.39 14.02
CA LEU A 37 0.24 21.45 13.32
C LEU A 37 0.59 21.21 11.83
N PRO A 38 0.65 19.95 11.38
CA PRO A 38 0.89 19.64 9.98
C PRO A 38 -0.35 20.05 9.18
N ILE A 39 -0.28 21.23 8.55
CA ILE A 39 -1.13 21.51 7.41
C ILE A 39 -0.66 20.52 6.35
N VAL A 40 -1.44 19.46 6.13
CA VAL A 40 -1.20 18.53 5.03
C VAL A 40 -1.35 19.35 3.75
N ASP A 41 -0.21 19.82 3.24
CA ASP A 41 -0.16 20.43 1.93
C ASP A 41 -0.71 19.40 0.93
N LYS A 42 -1.53 19.83 -0.02
CA LYS A 42 -2.11 18.93 -1.03
C LYS A 42 -1.07 18.58 -2.11
N GLY A 43 -0.03 19.40 -2.26
CA GLY A 43 1.01 19.20 -3.26
C GLY A 43 1.66 17.80 -3.25
N PRO A 44 2.05 17.21 -2.10
CA PRO A 44 2.70 15.90 -2.06
C PRO A 44 1.77 14.77 -2.49
N ILE A 45 0.47 14.92 -2.23
CA ILE A 45 -0.56 13.96 -2.67
C ILE A 45 -0.80 14.07 -4.18
N GLU A 46 -0.75 15.28 -4.75
CA GLU A 46 -0.86 15.48 -6.21
C GLU A 46 0.32 14.86 -6.97
N LEU A 47 1.55 14.96 -6.45
CA LEU A 47 2.72 14.30 -7.04
C LEU A 47 2.61 12.77 -6.97
N LEU A 48 2.04 12.23 -5.89
CA LEU A 48 1.75 10.80 -5.79
C LEU A 48 0.75 10.36 -6.86
N GLU A 49 -0.36 11.09 -7.01
CA GLU A 49 -1.34 10.79 -8.05
C GLU A 49 -0.72 10.82 -9.44
N GLU A 50 0.06 11.85 -9.75
CA GLU A 50 0.67 12.02 -11.06
C GLU A 50 1.70 10.91 -11.36
N PHE A 51 2.70 10.72 -10.50
CA PHE A 51 3.87 9.90 -10.82
C PHE A 51 3.80 8.46 -10.30
N VAL A 52 2.95 8.17 -9.31
CA VAL A 52 2.79 6.82 -8.74
C VAL A 52 1.49 6.16 -9.18
N PHE A 53 0.44 6.90 -9.55
CA PHE A 53 -0.87 6.32 -9.90
C PHE A 53 -1.41 6.65 -11.31
N GLN A 54 -1.00 7.77 -11.94
CA GLN A 54 -1.41 8.14 -13.31
C GLN A 54 -0.36 7.79 -14.38
N VAL A 55 0.94 7.99 -14.13
CA VAL A 55 2.03 7.48 -14.98
C VAL A 55 2.02 5.94 -15.15
N PRO A 56 1.54 5.11 -14.20
CA PRO A 56 1.48 3.66 -14.36
C PRO A 56 0.55 3.10 -15.43
N LYS A 57 -0.30 3.91 -16.09
CA LYS A 57 -1.25 3.37 -17.07
C LYS A 57 -0.59 2.65 -18.27
N GLU A 58 0.73 2.78 -18.44
CA GLU A 58 1.51 2.12 -19.48
C GLU A 58 2.69 1.28 -18.96
N LEU A 59 2.78 0.96 -17.66
CA LEU A 59 3.85 0.07 -17.19
C LEU A 59 3.60 -1.36 -17.67
N ASN A 60 4.64 -1.97 -18.23
CA ASN A 60 4.61 -3.40 -18.48
C ASN A 60 4.76 -4.19 -17.15
N SER A 61 4.50 -5.49 -17.19
CA SER A 61 4.53 -6.35 -15.99
C SER A 61 5.89 -6.35 -15.28
N LEU A 62 7.00 -6.22 -16.01
CA LEU A 62 8.34 -6.14 -15.40
C LEU A 62 8.51 -4.83 -14.64
N GLN A 63 8.10 -3.71 -15.23
CA GLN A 63 8.19 -2.40 -14.59
C GLN A 63 7.27 -2.30 -13.38
N GLU A 64 6.08 -2.88 -13.45
CA GLU A 64 5.18 -2.95 -12.29
C GLU A 64 5.82 -3.73 -11.14
N LEU A 65 6.44 -4.88 -11.42
CA LEU A 65 7.19 -5.64 -10.41
C LEU A 65 8.34 -4.83 -9.81
N GLN A 66 9.09 -4.10 -10.64
CA GLN A 66 10.17 -3.21 -10.18
C GLN A 66 9.65 -2.06 -9.30
N LEU A 67 8.49 -1.50 -9.63
CA LEU A 67 7.84 -0.47 -8.80
C LEU A 67 7.49 -1.04 -7.41
N LEU A 68 6.87 -2.23 -7.37
CA LEU A 68 6.55 -2.89 -6.11
C LEU A 68 7.82 -3.16 -5.28
N GLU A 69 8.91 -3.58 -5.92
CA GLU A 69 10.20 -3.81 -5.26
C GLU A 69 10.76 -2.51 -4.67
N ILE A 70 10.75 -1.41 -5.43
CA ILE A 70 11.16 -0.08 -4.96
C ILE A 70 10.34 0.32 -3.73
N MET A 71 9.02 0.14 -3.76
CA MET A 71 8.15 0.47 -2.63
C MET A 71 8.44 -0.41 -1.40
N CYS A 72 8.58 -1.72 -1.58
CA CYS A 72 8.92 -2.63 -0.49
C CYS A 72 10.28 -2.29 0.14
N ASN A 73 11.30 -2.01 -0.68
CA ASN A 73 12.63 -1.63 -0.19
C ASN A 73 12.57 -0.28 0.56
N TYR A 74 11.83 0.69 0.04
CA TYR A 74 11.59 1.97 0.71
C TYR A 74 10.99 1.78 2.13
N PHE A 75 9.89 1.04 2.25
CA PHE A 75 9.27 0.79 3.56
C PHE A 75 10.15 -0.06 4.49
N GLN A 76 10.99 -0.93 3.93
CA GLN A 76 11.95 -1.72 4.70
C GLN A 76 13.06 -0.84 5.29
N GLU A 77 13.58 0.11 4.50
CA GLU A 77 14.71 0.97 4.87
C GLU A 77 14.31 2.16 5.75
N GLN A 78 13.07 2.64 5.68
CA GLN A 78 12.63 3.76 6.52
C GLN A 78 12.53 3.34 8.00
N SER A 79 13.48 3.85 8.80
CA SER A 79 13.61 3.61 10.24
C SER A 79 12.50 4.21 11.12
N LYS A 80 11.81 5.26 10.67
CA LYS A 80 10.78 5.98 11.44
C LYS A 80 9.39 5.44 11.12
N ASP A 81 8.80 4.71 12.07
CA ASP A 81 7.46 4.15 11.94
C ASP A 81 6.40 5.18 11.56
N SER A 82 6.43 6.36 12.18
CA SER A 82 5.48 7.44 11.89
C SER A 82 5.56 7.94 10.45
N VAL A 83 6.77 8.02 9.87
CA VAL A 83 6.97 8.41 8.47
C VAL A 83 6.41 7.33 7.54
N ARG A 84 6.70 6.05 7.80
CA ARG A 84 6.15 4.93 7.02
C ARG A 84 4.63 4.97 7.00
N GLN A 85 4.01 5.12 8.17
CA GLN A 85 2.56 5.11 8.32
C GLN A 85 1.91 6.29 7.58
N ILE A 86 2.49 7.48 7.67
CA ILE A 86 1.95 8.67 6.98
C ILE A 86 2.09 8.50 5.47
N ILE A 87 3.24 8.06 4.96
CA ILE A 87 3.44 7.87 3.51
C ILE A 87 2.51 6.78 2.98
N PHE A 88 2.40 5.65 3.68
CA PHE A 88 1.46 4.60 3.31
C PHE A 88 0.02 5.12 3.28
N SER A 89 -0.37 5.91 4.29
CA SER A 89 -1.70 6.52 4.34
C SER A 89 -1.92 7.52 3.20
N SER A 90 -0.94 8.37 2.87
CA SER A 90 -1.02 9.31 1.74
C SER A 90 -1.09 8.60 0.38
N LEU A 91 -0.47 7.42 0.26
CA LEU A 91 -0.51 6.60 -0.94
C LEU A 91 -1.85 5.87 -1.12
N PHE A 92 -2.43 5.34 -0.05
CA PHE A 92 -3.49 4.33 -0.19
C PHE A 92 -4.81 4.67 0.49
N SER A 93 -4.89 5.75 1.27
CA SER A 93 -6.19 6.14 1.86
C SER A 93 -7.16 6.54 0.75
N PRO A 94 -8.42 6.03 0.75
CA PRO A 94 -9.42 6.43 -0.21
C PRO A 94 -9.63 7.94 -0.23
N GLN A 95 -9.63 8.54 -1.41
CA GLN A 95 -9.82 9.99 -1.61
C GLN A 95 -11.22 10.32 -2.15
N GLY A 96 -12.04 9.31 -2.49
CA GLY A 96 -13.35 9.49 -3.11
C GLY A 96 -13.26 9.94 -4.56
N ASN A 97 -12.14 9.66 -5.23
CA ASN A 97 -11.87 10.10 -6.60
C ASN A 97 -11.64 8.92 -7.55
N LYS A 98 -11.55 9.20 -8.86
CA LYS A 98 -11.40 8.16 -9.90
C LYS A 98 -10.07 7.38 -9.83
N ALA A 99 -9.09 7.86 -9.05
CA ALA A 99 -7.81 7.18 -8.86
C ALA A 99 -7.86 6.11 -7.76
N ASP A 100 -8.92 6.06 -6.94
CA ASP A 100 -9.04 5.08 -5.86
C ASP A 100 -8.96 3.62 -6.36
N ASP A 101 -9.47 3.33 -7.56
CA ASP A 101 -9.37 1.98 -8.13
C ASP A 101 -7.93 1.61 -8.47
N SER A 102 -7.15 2.54 -9.05
CA SER A 102 -5.72 2.34 -9.30
C SER A 102 -4.93 2.21 -8.00
N ARG A 103 -5.26 3.02 -6.98
CA ARG A 103 -4.64 2.94 -5.65
C ARG A 103 -4.90 1.58 -5.00
N MET A 104 -6.14 1.10 -5.08
CA MET A 104 -6.55 -0.20 -4.55
C MET A 104 -5.86 -1.36 -5.29
N ALA A 105 -5.75 -1.29 -6.62
CA ALA A 105 -5.04 -2.30 -7.39
C ALA A 105 -3.56 -2.38 -7.02
N LEU A 106 -2.87 -1.24 -6.92
CA LEU A 106 -1.47 -1.19 -6.51
C LEU A 106 -1.29 -1.66 -5.05
N LEU A 107 -2.18 -1.26 -4.15
CA LEU A 107 -2.19 -1.70 -2.75
C LEU A 107 -2.29 -3.22 -2.65
N GLY A 108 -3.23 -3.84 -3.38
CA GLY A 108 -3.41 -5.30 -3.41
C GLY A 108 -2.13 -6.01 -3.82
N LYS A 109 -1.52 -5.58 -4.92
CA LYS A 109 -0.25 -6.15 -5.42
C LYS A 109 0.90 -5.95 -4.45
N LEU A 110 1.03 -4.76 -3.85
CA LEU A 110 2.08 -4.46 -2.87
C LEU A 110 1.96 -5.33 -1.62
N VAL A 111 0.75 -5.46 -1.07
CA VAL A 111 0.52 -6.27 0.13
C VAL A 111 0.66 -7.77 -0.20
N SER A 112 0.18 -8.23 -1.36
CA SER A 112 0.38 -9.61 -1.82
C SER A 112 1.86 -9.96 -1.94
N MET A 113 2.66 -9.08 -2.56
CA MET A 113 4.11 -9.27 -2.62
C MET A 113 4.75 -9.23 -1.23
N ALA A 114 4.35 -8.28 -0.36
CA ALA A 114 4.86 -8.20 0.99
C ALA A 114 4.58 -9.46 1.83
N ILE A 115 3.44 -10.12 1.61
CA ILE A 115 3.12 -11.44 2.18
C ILE A 115 4.12 -12.46 1.61
N ALA A 116 4.23 -12.56 0.28
CA ALA A 116 5.07 -13.55 -0.39
C ALA A 116 6.54 -13.52 0.05
N ILE A 117 7.11 -12.33 0.27
CA ILE A 117 8.51 -12.13 0.67
C ILE A 117 8.68 -11.63 2.11
N CYS A 118 7.66 -11.78 2.96
CA CYS A 118 7.69 -11.46 4.40
C CYS A 118 8.19 -10.05 4.76
N ARG A 119 7.74 -9.01 4.04
CA ARG A 119 8.10 -7.61 4.29
C ARG A 119 7.26 -7.00 5.42
N VAL A 120 7.63 -7.32 6.66
CA VAL A 120 6.91 -6.91 7.89
C VAL A 120 6.56 -5.41 7.93
N PRO A 121 7.44 -4.45 7.59
CA PRO A 121 7.09 -3.03 7.62
C PRO A 121 5.88 -2.64 6.76
N VAL A 122 5.74 -3.26 5.59
CA VAL A 122 4.61 -3.02 4.69
C VAL A 122 3.34 -3.62 5.30
N LEU A 123 3.43 -4.82 5.88
CA LEU A 123 2.31 -5.50 6.54
C LEU A 123 1.80 -4.71 7.75
N GLU A 124 2.69 -4.11 8.55
CA GLU A 124 2.32 -3.25 9.68
C GLU A 124 1.63 -1.95 9.25
N CYS A 125 2.03 -1.38 8.11
CA CYS A 125 1.32 -0.24 7.52
C CYS A 125 -0.06 -0.66 6.98
N ALA A 126 -0.13 -1.79 6.28
CA ALA A 126 -1.39 -2.35 5.78
C ALA A 126 -2.36 -2.68 6.92
N ALA A 127 -1.87 -3.18 8.06
CA ALA A 127 -2.67 -3.42 9.26
C ALA A 127 -3.31 -2.12 9.78
N SER A 128 -2.52 -1.05 9.89
CA SER A 128 -2.99 0.26 10.35
C SER A 128 -3.99 0.88 9.36
N TRP A 129 -3.77 0.66 8.06
CA TRP A 129 -4.67 1.08 7.00
C TRP A 129 -6.02 0.33 7.10
N LEU A 130 -6.00 -1.00 7.20
CA LEU A 130 -7.20 -1.84 7.36
C LEU A 130 -8.03 -1.43 8.59
N GLN A 131 -7.37 -1.07 9.69
CA GLN A 131 -8.04 -0.65 10.92
C GLN A 131 -8.78 0.69 10.78
N ARG A 132 -8.31 1.60 9.91
CA ARG A 132 -8.80 2.99 9.81
C ARG A 132 -9.66 3.25 8.57
N THR A 133 -9.82 2.25 7.72
CA THR A 133 -10.46 2.39 6.42
C THR A 133 -11.87 1.80 6.44
N PRO A 134 -12.85 2.37 5.71
CA PRO A 134 -14.20 1.82 5.65
C PRO A 134 -14.22 0.36 5.16
N ALA A 135 -15.11 -0.45 5.74
CA ALA A 135 -15.17 -1.90 5.54
C ALA A 135 -15.19 -2.33 4.07
N VAL A 136 -15.87 -1.57 3.19
CA VAL A 136 -15.92 -1.87 1.74
C VAL A 136 -14.52 -1.96 1.10
N PHE A 137 -13.58 -1.10 1.48
CA PHE A 137 -12.21 -1.14 0.94
C PHE A 137 -11.39 -2.26 1.59
N CYS A 138 -11.63 -2.54 2.88
CA CYS A 138 -11.00 -3.66 3.57
C CYS A 138 -11.37 -5.00 2.92
N VAL A 139 -12.65 -5.18 2.59
CA VAL A 139 -13.16 -6.36 1.87
C VAL A 139 -12.55 -6.45 0.47
N ARG A 140 -12.47 -5.34 -0.27
CA ARG A 140 -11.80 -5.30 -1.59
C ARG A 140 -10.33 -5.72 -1.52
N LEU A 141 -9.58 -5.23 -0.52
CA LEU A 141 -8.20 -5.65 -0.32
C LEU A 141 -8.14 -7.14 0.04
N ALA A 142 -9.00 -7.61 0.93
CA ALA A 142 -9.04 -9.02 1.30
C ALA A 142 -9.32 -9.93 0.11
N GLN A 143 -10.28 -9.55 -0.74
CA GLN A 143 -10.60 -10.27 -1.97
C GLN A 143 -9.39 -10.36 -2.90
N ALA A 144 -8.73 -9.23 -3.17
CA ALA A 144 -7.52 -9.21 -4.00
C ALA A 144 -6.43 -10.14 -3.45
N LEU A 145 -6.20 -10.15 -2.13
CA LEU A 145 -5.20 -11.04 -1.53
C LEU A 145 -5.60 -12.53 -1.59
N VAL A 146 -6.88 -12.84 -1.45
CA VAL A 146 -7.36 -14.22 -1.57
C VAL A 146 -7.20 -14.74 -3.00
N GLU A 147 -7.55 -13.91 -4.00
CA GLU A 147 -7.44 -14.23 -5.41
C GLU A 147 -5.98 -14.29 -5.89
N ASP A 148 -5.14 -13.34 -5.48
CA ASP A 148 -3.76 -13.22 -5.97
C ASP A 148 -2.77 -14.13 -5.21
N TYR A 149 -3.00 -14.38 -3.91
CA TYR A 149 -2.03 -15.09 -3.06
C TYR A 149 -2.55 -16.44 -2.55
N CYS A 150 -3.73 -16.46 -1.93
CA CYS A 150 -4.19 -17.65 -1.20
C CYS A 150 -4.62 -18.78 -2.14
N SER A 151 -5.32 -18.46 -3.23
CA SER A 151 -5.88 -19.43 -4.17
C SER A 151 -4.84 -20.04 -5.14
N PRO A 152 -3.91 -19.25 -5.72
CA PRO A 152 -3.01 -19.78 -6.77
C PRO A 152 -1.72 -20.41 -6.24
N MET A 153 -1.29 -20.08 -5.01
CA MET A 153 0.09 -20.34 -4.58
C MET A 153 0.25 -21.59 -3.69
N PRO A 154 0.99 -22.62 -4.13
CA PRO A 154 1.39 -23.73 -3.25
C PRO A 154 2.24 -23.22 -2.09
N GLY A 155 1.90 -23.59 -0.86
CA GLY A 155 2.64 -23.17 0.33
C GLY A 155 2.18 -21.84 0.96
N SER A 156 1.12 -21.22 0.44
CA SER A 156 0.49 -20.01 1.02
C SER A 156 0.23 -20.16 2.52
N ILE A 157 -0.23 -21.33 2.97
CA ILE A 157 -0.47 -21.65 4.38
C ILE A 157 0.81 -21.50 5.23
N GLN A 158 1.96 -21.96 4.74
CA GLN A 158 3.20 -21.92 5.50
C GLN A 158 3.69 -20.47 5.66
N THR A 159 3.62 -19.68 4.60
CA THR A 159 3.96 -18.25 4.65
C THR A 159 3.00 -17.48 5.54
N LEU A 160 1.69 -17.75 5.45
CA LEU A 160 0.70 -17.13 6.34
C LEU A 160 0.96 -17.45 7.82
N ARG A 161 1.42 -18.67 8.14
CA ARG A 161 1.86 -19.02 9.51
C ARG A 161 3.09 -18.24 9.96
N GLN A 162 4.05 -18.01 9.05
CA GLN A 162 5.21 -17.16 9.35
C GLN A 162 4.78 -15.71 9.60
N ILE A 163 3.89 -15.17 8.77
CA ILE A 163 3.36 -13.82 8.94
C ILE A 163 2.57 -13.69 10.24
N PHE A 164 1.82 -14.71 10.65
CA PHE A 164 1.14 -14.69 11.95
C PHE A 164 2.10 -14.44 13.11
N SER A 165 3.32 -14.98 13.03
CA SER A 165 4.35 -14.75 14.04
C SER A 165 5.04 -13.39 13.86
N ALA A 166 5.26 -12.95 12.62
CA ALA A 166 6.03 -11.75 12.29
C ALA A 166 5.22 -10.44 12.36
N SER A 167 3.94 -10.49 11.99
CA SER A 167 2.99 -9.37 12.01
C SER A 167 1.60 -9.84 12.47
N PRO A 168 1.41 -10.10 13.77
CA PRO A 168 0.12 -10.52 14.32
C PRO A 168 -0.99 -9.48 14.08
N ARG A 169 -0.61 -8.18 14.05
CA ARG A 169 -1.53 -7.08 13.79
C ARG A 169 -2.13 -7.17 12.38
N PHE A 170 -1.29 -7.41 11.37
CA PHE A 170 -1.76 -7.61 10.01
C PHE A 170 -2.69 -8.82 9.91
N CYS A 171 -2.30 -9.97 10.48
CA CYS A 171 -3.13 -11.16 10.45
C CYS A 171 -4.50 -10.94 11.10
N CYS A 172 -4.57 -10.26 12.24
CA CYS A 172 -5.84 -9.95 12.90
C CYS A 172 -6.77 -9.13 12.00
N GLN A 173 -6.24 -8.06 11.39
CA GLN A 173 -7.02 -7.21 10.49
C GLN A 173 -7.41 -7.93 9.19
N PHE A 174 -6.50 -8.73 8.64
CA PHE A 174 -6.76 -9.50 7.44
C PHE A 174 -7.83 -10.58 7.67
N ILE A 175 -7.76 -11.33 8.77
CA ILE A 175 -8.81 -12.30 9.15
C ILE A 175 -10.15 -11.60 9.28
N THR A 176 -10.18 -10.44 9.95
CA THR A 176 -11.41 -9.65 10.09
C THR A 176 -12.00 -9.29 8.72
N ALA A 177 -11.18 -8.77 7.80
CA ALA A 177 -11.62 -8.42 6.46
C ALA A 177 -12.07 -9.65 5.63
N VAL A 178 -11.39 -10.79 5.75
CA VAL A 178 -11.77 -12.06 5.10
C VAL A 178 -13.09 -12.59 5.66
N THR A 179 -13.33 -12.50 6.97
CA THR A 179 -14.61 -12.93 7.56
C THR A 179 -15.79 -12.06 7.10
N MET A 180 -15.55 -10.79 6.80
CA MET A 180 -16.55 -9.91 6.19
C MET A 180 -16.77 -10.24 4.71
N LEU A 181 -15.73 -10.67 3.99
CA LEU A 181 -15.82 -11.05 2.58
C LEU A 181 -16.68 -12.30 2.38
N PHE A 182 -16.49 -13.33 3.20
CA PHE A 182 -17.15 -14.62 3.03
C PHE A 182 -18.47 -14.75 3.78
N ASP A 183 -19.04 -13.65 4.28
CA ASP A 183 -20.21 -13.57 5.17
C ASP A 183 -20.64 -14.94 5.73
N MET A 184 -19.87 -15.41 6.71
CA MET A 184 -20.05 -16.74 7.31
C MET A 184 -21.40 -16.88 8.05
N SER A 185 -22.24 -15.84 8.04
CA SER A 185 -23.61 -15.80 8.55
C SER A 185 -24.63 -16.37 7.56
N SER A 186 -24.26 -16.54 6.29
CA SER A 186 -25.11 -17.18 5.30
C SER A 186 -25.11 -18.70 5.55
N GLU A 187 -26.25 -19.25 5.98
CA GLU A 187 -26.41 -20.70 6.10
C GLU A 187 -26.02 -21.36 4.77
N PRO A 188 -25.31 -22.50 4.79
CA PRO A 188 -25.09 -23.26 3.57
C PRO A 188 -26.47 -23.64 3.03
N GLY A 189 -26.84 -23.04 1.89
CA GLY A 189 -28.05 -23.39 1.17
C GLY A 189 -28.07 -24.90 0.98
N ILE A 190 -29.08 -25.55 1.56
CA ILE A 190 -29.40 -26.94 1.30
C ILE A 190 -29.81 -27.01 -0.17
N GLU A 191 -28.90 -27.43 -1.05
CA GLU A 191 -29.22 -27.99 -2.37
C GLU A 191 -29.54 -29.48 -2.25
#